data_AF-A0A1V8T772-F1
#
_entry.id   AF-A0A1V8T772-F1
#
_cell.length_a   1.000
_cell.length_b   1.000
_cell.length_c   1.000
_cell.angle_alpha   90.00
_cell.angle_beta   90.00
_cell.angle_gamma   90.00
#
_symmetry.space_group_name_H-M   'P 1'
#
loop_
_entity.id
_entity.type
_entity.pdbx_description
1 polymer ?
#
loop_
_entity_poly.entity_id
_entity_poly.type
_entity_poly.pdbx_seq_one_letter_code
_entity_poly.pdbx_strand_id
1 'polypeptide(L)'
;MTPVGLAPTLLTLPAELRNAIYAYVFASTDANVSYILQDERSPFAHALKLEDSGFHSPRSSFSDDADPSEQPYAHLRPLQVCRQIHTESALYALSHTTYHLPSSLCDPSDFFQRTRCLSPAKLSALTHLTLSAKIGSLRALNESWQNLPFGHPSLRLQKLTLIPLRPDAAKSVWGEIADLSQAHTLAYILGETFRGLHNVQEVEVLNRDYFRTGVWELVYRTLCYRMFRWGGSKCGVRFEGPVEEVNEIGGVGERGQTTRFRVFFGEGETRGKEVGEEVCRLLGKEGTDPRETELALDAGVGP
;
A
#
# COMPACT_ATOMS: atom_id res chain seq x y z
N MET A 1 -19.16 50.62 26.19
CA MET A 1 -18.10 49.61 26.12
C MET A 1 -18.59 48.49 25.21
N THR A 2 -18.27 48.57 23.92
CA THR A 2 -18.51 47.48 22.98
C THR A 2 -17.51 46.37 23.27
N PRO A 3 -17.93 45.09 23.31
CA PRO A 3 -16.97 44.00 23.43
C PRO A 3 -16.08 44.04 22.19
N VAL A 4 -14.77 44.20 22.40
CA VAL A 4 -13.77 43.98 21.36
C VAL A 4 -13.91 42.52 20.98
N GLY A 5 -14.63 42.26 19.89
CA GLY A 5 -14.76 40.92 19.33
C GLY A 5 -13.36 40.42 19.02
N LEU A 6 -12.92 39.38 19.72
CA LEU A 6 -11.70 38.67 19.39
C LEU A 6 -11.81 38.27 17.91
N ALA A 7 -10.86 38.74 17.10
CA ALA A 7 -10.81 38.35 15.71
C ALA A 7 -10.84 36.82 15.62
N PRO A 8 -11.67 36.22 14.75
CA PRO A 8 -11.72 34.77 14.62
C PRO A 8 -10.33 34.26 14.24
N THR A 9 -9.70 33.52 15.15
CA THR A 9 -8.41 32.89 14.89
C THR A 9 -8.67 31.52 14.28
N LEU A 10 -7.73 31.00 13.48
CA LEU A 10 -7.88 29.68 12.85
C LEU A 10 -8.18 28.57 13.87
N LEU A 11 -7.71 28.72 15.11
CA LEU A 11 -7.96 27.80 16.22
C LEU A 11 -9.40 27.81 16.76
N THR A 12 -10.16 28.89 16.52
CA THR A 12 -11.57 28.99 16.91
C THR A 12 -12.51 28.27 15.94
N LEU A 13 -12.02 27.86 14.77
CA LEU A 13 -12.78 27.04 13.83
C LEU A 13 -12.92 25.59 14.35
N PRO A 14 -14.05 24.90 14.11
CA PRO A 14 -14.16 23.46 14.29
C PRO A 14 -13.07 22.69 13.53
N ALA A 15 -12.71 21.51 14.03
CA ALA A 15 -11.63 20.69 13.46
C ALA A 15 -11.90 20.29 12.00
N GLU A 16 -13.17 20.11 11.64
CA GLU A 16 -13.63 19.78 10.29
C GLU A 16 -13.27 20.90 9.30
N LEU A 17 -13.49 22.16 9.69
CA LEU A 17 -13.15 23.32 8.86
C LEU A 17 -11.63 23.52 8.79
N ARG A 18 -10.90 23.25 9.88
CA ARG A 18 -9.43 23.28 9.86
C ARG A 18 -8.86 22.22 8.93
N ASN A 19 -9.41 21.00 8.96
CA ASN A 19 -9.03 19.92 8.05
C ASN A 19 -9.35 20.23 6.60
N ALA A 20 -10.48 20.89 6.30
CA ALA A 20 -10.79 21.35 4.95
C ALA A 20 -9.80 22.42 4.46
N ILE A 21 -9.35 23.31 5.34
CA ILE A 21 -8.28 24.27 5.04
C ILE A 21 -6.96 23.54 4.78
N TYR A 22 -6.59 22.57 5.62
CA TYR A 22 -5.40 21.75 5.38
C TYR A 22 -5.49 21.01 4.04
N ALA A 23 -6.64 20.38 3.75
CA ALA A 23 -6.90 19.71 2.49
C ALA A 23 -6.71 20.65 1.30
N TYR A 24 -7.23 21.89 1.36
CA TYR A 24 -7.02 22.88 0.31
C TYR A 24 -5.54 23.26 0.13
N VAL A 25 -4.81 23.42 1.23
CA VAL A 25 -3.37 23.75 1.22
C VAL A 25 -2.54 22.60 0.65
N PHE A 26 -2.86 21.35 0.99
CA PHE A 26 -2.12 20.16 0.53
C PHE A 26 -2.59 19.63 -0.84
N ALA A 27 -3.85 19.84 -1.24
CA ALA A 27 -4.40 19.40 -2.53
C ALA A 27 -3.73 20.09 -3.72
N SER A 28 -3.18 21.29 -3.53
CA SER A 28 -2.39 21.98 -4.57
C SER A 28 -1.07 21.27 -4.89
N THR A 29 -0.63 20.33 -4.04
CA THR A 29 0.57 19.51 -4.25
C THR A 29 0.23 18.16 -4.92
N ASP A 30 -1.00 17.66 -4.76
CA ASP A 30 -1.44 16.35 -5.25
C ASP A 30 -1.72 16.31 -6.76
N ALA A 31 -1.95 17.45 -7.41
CA ALA A 31 -2.36 17.50 -8.83
C ALA A 31 -1.29 17.06 -9.84
N ASN A 32 -0.03 16.83 -9.43
CA ASN A 32 1.07 16.48 -10.35
C ASN A 32 2.07 15.43 -9.83
N VAL A 33 1.80 14.80 -8.68
CA VAL A 33 2.82 13.96 -8.00
C VAL A 33 2.26 12.57 -7.68
N SER A 34 1.84 11.84 -8.70
CA SER A 34 1.45 10.44 -8.52
C SER A 34 2.64 9.50 -8.31
N TYR A 35 3.89 9.94 -8.53
CA TYR A 35 5.09 9.09 -8.41
C TYR A 35 6.40 9.80 -8.00
N ILE A 36 6.35 11.06 -7.54
CA ILE A 36 7.57 11.83 -7.28
C ILE A 36 7.91 11.78 -5.79
N LEU A 37 9.02 11.09 -5.52
CA LEU A 37 10.04 11.34 -4.50
C LEU A 37 9.53 11.70 -3.09
N GLN A 38 9.92 10.84 -2.15
CA GLN A 38 9.80 11.05 -0.72
C GLN A 38 10.11 12.51 -0.36
N ASP A 39 9.15 13.24 0.22
CA ASP A 39 9.47 14.51 0.85
C ASP A 39 10.40 14.19 2.03
N GLU A 40 11.70 14.43 1.83
CA GLU A 40 12.80 14.19 2.78
C GLU A 40 12.56 14.85 4.17
N ARG A 41 11.53 15.70 4.27
CA ARG A 41 11.17 16.46 5.47
C ARG A 41 10.05 15.84 6.31
N SER A 42 9.43 14.74 5.87
CA SER A 42 8.51 14.02 6.76
C SER A 42 9.29 13.42 7.93
N PRO A 43 8.88 13.65 9.19
CA PRO A 43 9.54 13.04 10.35
C PRO A 43 9.53 11.51 10.27
N PHE A 44 8.58 10.92 9.53
CA PHE A 44 8.54 9.50 9.26
C PHE A 44 9.60 9.06 8.24
N ALA A 45 9.70 9.75 7.09
CA ALA A 45 10.71 9.48 6.08
C ALA A 45 12.15 9.61 6.65
N HIS A 46 12.38 10.66 7.45
CA HIS A 46 13.63 10.87 8.17
C HIS A 46 13.91 9.77 9.22
N ALA A 47 12.91 9.39 10.02
CA ALA A 47 13.06 8.32 11.03
C ALA A 47 13.41 6.97 10.38
N LEU A 48 12.77 6.69 9.26
CA LEU A 48 13.01 5.48 8.50
C LEU A 48 14.32 5.49 7.70
N LYS A 49 15.02 6.62 7.61
CA LYS A 49 16.16 6.82 6.70
C LYS A 49 15.85 6.17 5.35
N LEU A 50 14.68 6.50 4.81
CA LEU A 50 14.36 6.08 3.46
C LEU A 50 15.36 6.81 2.58
N GLU A 51 16.40 6.09 2.15
CA GLU A 51 17.34 6.63 1.18
C GLU A 51 16.57 6.83 -0.12
N ASP A 52 16.91 7.91 -0.82
CA ASP A 52 16.48 8.22 -2.17
C ASP A 52 16.73 6.96 -3.00
N SER A 53 15.67 6.16 -3.18
CA SER A 53 15.77 4.86 -3.85
C SER A 53 16.30 5.19 -5.23
N GLY A 54 17.55 4.79 -5.55
CA GLY A 54 18.38 5.22 -6.68
C GLY A 54 17.81 5.00 -8.09
N PHE A 55 16.57 5.40 -8.33
CA PHE A 55 15.99 5.72 -9.61
C PHE A 55 16.60 7.06 -10.03
N HIS A 56 17.79 6.98 -10.62
CA HIS A 56 18.36 8.09 -11.37
C HIS A 56 17.39 8.52 -12.47
N SER A 57 16.61 9.57 -12.23
CA SER A 57 16.24 10.48 -13.31
C SER A 57 17.49 11.32 -13.61
N PRO A 58 17.84 11.57 -14.89
CA PRO A 58 19.02 12.35 -15.21
C PRO A 58 18.88 13.70 -14.51
N ARG A 59 19.89 14.04 -13.70
CA ARG A 59 20.05 15.38 -13.14
C ARG A 59 19.86 16.37 -14.28
N SER A 60 18.71 17.02 -14.28
CA SER A 60 18.45 18.25 -15.00
C SER A 60 19.45 19.26 -14.43
N SER A 61 20.63 19.30 -15.02
CA SER A 61 21.55 20.42 -14.92
C SER A 61 20.94 21.56 -15.72
N PHE A 62 20.00 22.28 -15.09
CA PHE A 62 19.48 23.55 -15.60
C PHE A 62 19.52 24.58 -14.49
N SER A 63 20.52 25.46 -14.60
CA SER A 63 20.53 26.91 -14.30
C SER A 63 19.95 27.41 -12.98
N ASP A 64 20.82 28.08 -12.22
CA ASP A 64 20.63 28.90 -11.00
C ASP A 64 19.66 30.11 -11.12
N ASP A 65 18.71 30.12 -12.06
CA ASP A 65 17.75 31.23 -12.26
C ASP A 65 16.29 30.79 -11.98
N ALA A 66 16.06 30.13 -10.84
CA ALA A 66 14.70 29.84 -10.38
C ALA A 66 14.11 31.06 -9.63
N ASP A 67 13.09 31.65 -10.25
CA ASP A 67 12.22 32.69 -9.71
C ASP A 67 11.77 32.32 -8.27
N PRO A 68 11.92 33.20 -7.26
CA PRO A 68 11.57 32.90 -5.86
C PRO A 68 10.07 32.63 -5.60
N SER A 69 9.24 32.68 -6.64
CA SER A 69 7.81 32.40 -6.62
C SER A 69 7.47 30.89 -6.64
N GLU A 70 8.42 30.02 -6.99
CA GLU A 70 8.22 28.55 -7.06
C GLU A 70 8.84 27.79 -5.88
N GLN A 71 8.77 28.34 -4.67
CA GLN A 71 8.99 27.50 -3.48
C GLN A 71 7.69 26.76 -3.16
N PRO A 72 7.56 25.43 -3.38
CA PRO A 72 6.37 24.66 -3.00
C PRO A 72 6.04 24.76 -1.49
N TYR A 73 6.96 25.30 -0.70
CA TYR A 73 6.86 25.48 0.74
C TYR A 73 6.42 26.89 1.17
N ALA A 74 6.30 27.87 0.26
CA ALA A 74 5.85 29.22 0.62
C ALA A 74 4.42 29.21 1.20
N HIS A 75 3.57 28.30 0.70
CA HIS A 75 2.19 28.11 1.13
C HIS A 75 2.04 27.43 2.50
N LEU A 76 3.09 26.78 3.01
CA LEU A 76 3.08 26.07 4.30
C LEU A 76 3.62 26.93 5.46
N ARG A 77 4.28 28.07 5.17
CA ARG A 77 4.75 29.03 6.20
C ARG A 77 3.64 29.49 7.17
N PRO A 78 2.39 29.74 6.74
CA PRO A 78 1.31 30.11 7.65
C PRO A 78 0.94 29.02 8.67
N LEU A 79 1.34 27.76 8.44
CA LEU A 79 1.06 26.65 9.37
C LEU A 79 2.17 26.48 10.42
N GLN A 80 3.34 27.12 10.25
CA GLN A 80 4.48 27.05 11.17
C GLN A 80 4.41 28.04 12.34
N VAL A 81 3.46 28.98 12.32
CA VAL A 81 3.35 30.05 13.33
C VAL A 81 2.65 29.62 14.62
N CYS A 82 1.88 28.52 14.61
CA CYS A 82 1.20 28.02 15.80
C CYS A 82 1.51 26.54 16.01
N ARG A 83 2.00 26.19 17.21
CA ARG A 83 2.36 24.81 17.57
C ARG A 83 1.20 23.82 17.39
N GLN A 84 -0.03 24.23 17.70
CA GLN A 84 -1.20 23.37 17.53
C GLN A 84 -1.50 23.13 16.04
N ILE A 85 -1.60 24.20 15.24
CA ILE A 85 -1.85 24.11 13.80
C ILE A 85 -0.76 23.28 13.11
N HIS A 86 0.51 23.52 13.48
CA HIS A 86 1.64 22.75 12.98
C HIS A 86 1.53 21.25 13.33
N THR A 87 1.04 20.92 14.54
CA THR A 87 0.89 19.52 14.95
C THR A 87 -0.26 18.85 14.18
N GLU A 88 -1.40 19.53 14.07
CA GLU A 88 -2.56 19.04 13.31
C GLU A 88 -2.23 18.86 11.83
N SER A 89 -1.60 19.85 11.20
CA SER A 89 -1.21 19.79 9.79
C SER A 89 -0.15 18.73 9.52
N ALA A 90 0.81 18.55 10.42
CA ALA A 90 1.81 17.48 10.30
C ALA A 90 1.16 16.10 10.38
N LEU A 91 0.21 15.87 11.29
CA LEU A 91 -0.52 14.61 11.37
C LEU A 91 -1.41 14.39 10.14
N TYR A 92 -2.06 15.45 9.65
CA TYR A 92 -2.85 15.42 8.41
C TYR A 92 -1.99 15.05 7.20
N ALA A 93 -0.82 15.67 7.05
CA ALA A 93 0.12 15.32 5.98
C ALA A 93 0.58 13.86 6.08
N LEU A 94 0.92 13.39 7.29
CA LEU A 94 1.30 11.99 7.52
C LEU A 94 0.21 10.99 7.08
N SER A 95 -1.07 11.31 7.27
CA SER A 95 -2.18 10.42 6.91
C SER A 95 -2.56 10.42 5.43
N HIS A 96 -2.07 11.37 4.65
CA HIS A 96 -2.31 11.42 3.20
C HIS A 96 -1.06 11.05 2.39
N THR A 97 0.10 10.96 3.04
CA THR A 97 1.35 10.56 2.39
C THR A 97 1.46 9.04 2.33
N THR A 98 1.78 8.50 1.15
CA THR A 98 2.16 7.09 1.00
C THR A 98 3.66 6.93 1.16
N TYR A 99 4.11 6.05 2.05
CA TYR A 99 5.54 5.82 2.29
C TYR A 99 6.03 4.50 1.70
N HIS A 100 7.14 4.56 0.96
CA HIS A 100 7.78 3.38 0.38
C HIS A 100 8.84 2.82 1.32
N LEU A 101 8.64 1.59 1.77
CA LEU A 101 9.51 0.84 2.67
C LEU A 101 10.36 -0.16 1.88
N PRO A 102 11.68 -0.19 2.08
CA PRO A 102 12.54 -1.19 1.47
C PRO A 102 12.38 -2.56 2.13
N SER A 103 12.85 -3.60 1.45
CA SER A 103 12.79 -5.00 1.90
C SER A 103 13.38 -5.24 3.30
N SER A 104 14.35 -4.43 3.72
CA SER A 104 14.98 -4.57 5.04
C SER A 104 14.03 -4.20 6.18
N LEU A 105 12.93 -3.50 5.90
CA LEU A 105 11.95 -3.13 6.93
C LEU A 105 10.77 -4.10 7.01
N CYS A 106 10.79 -5.20 6.28
CA CYS A 106 9.79 -6.26 6.45
C CYS A 106 9.80 -6.83 7.88
N ASP A 107 10.97 -6.87 8.53
CA ASP A 107 11.11 -7.40 9.88
C ASP A 107 10.58 -6.39 10.94
N PRO A 108 9.71 -6.82 11.88
CA PRO A 108 9.22 -5.98 12.97
C PRO A 108 10.31 -5.32 13.81
N SER A 109 11.43 -6.00 14.05
CA SER A 109 12.52 -5.48 14.89
C SER A 109 13.22 -4.31 14.20
N ASP A 110 13.50 -4.45 12.91
CA ASP A 110 14.10 -3.38 12.09
C ASP A 110 13.13 -2.20 11.96
N PHE A 111 11.85 -2.47 11.68
CA PHE A 111 10.82 -1.44 11.63
C PHE A 111 10.72 -0.68 12.97
N PHE A 112 10.68 -1.40 14.09
CA PHE A 112 10.64 -0.80 15.43
C PHE A 112 11.85 0.08 15.72
N GLN A 113 13.07 -0.41 15.42
CA GLN A 113 14.29 0.38 15.63
C GLN A 113 14.27 1.71 14.88
N ARG A 114 13.73 1.73 13.66
CA ARG A 114 13.63 2.94 12.86
C ARG A 114 12.48 3.86 13.28
N THR A 115 11.40 3.29 13.80
CA THR A 115 10.22 4.06 14.20
C THR A 115 10.20 4.49 15.67
N ARG A 116 11.14 4.03 16.50
CA ARG A 116 11.20 4.31 17.95
C ARG A 116 11.16 5.79 18.34
N CYS A 117 11.63 6.68 17.47
CA CYS A 117 11.67 8.13 17.72
C CYS A 117 10.33 8.83 17.44
N LEU A 118 9.34 8.10 16.90
CA LEU A 118 8.03 8.63 16.57
C LEU A 118 7.09 8.46 17.76
N SER A 119 6.36 9.53 18.08
CA SER A 119 5.27 9.45 19.04
C SER A 119 4.16 8.52 18.54
N PRO A 120 3.40 7.83 19.42
CA PRO A 120 2.29 6.96 19.03
C PRO A 120 1.27 7.63 18.10
N ALA A 121 0.97 8.92 18.31
CA ALA A 121 0.05 9.68 17.46
C ALA A 121 0.52 9.82 16.00
N LYS A 122 1.84 9.94 15.78
CA LYS A 122 2.43 9.99 14.44
C LYS A 122 2.41 8.62 13.79
N LEU A 123 2.66 7.56 14.55
CA LEU A 123 2.57 6.19 14.06
C LEU A 123 1.14 5.81 13.66
N SER A 124 0.15 6.18 14.47
CA SER A 124 -1.26 5.94 14.15
C SER A 124 -1.77 6.79 12.99
N ALA A 125 -1.11 7.92 12.70
CA ALA A 125 -1.45 8.74 11.54
C ALA A 125 -0.93 8.12 10.22
N LEU A 126 -0.05 7.12 10.25
CA LEU A 126 0.41 6.44 9.05
C LEU A 126 -0.66 5.44 8.60
N THR A 127 -1.32 5.77 7.50
CA THR A 127 -2.44 5.01 6.97
C THR A 127 -2.11 4.35 5.63
N HIS A 128 -1.10 4.85 4.90
CA HIS A 128 -0.73 4.38 3.57
C HIS A 128 0.75 3.99 3.51
N LEU A 129 1.03 2.70 3.33
CA LEU A 129 2.40 2.18 3.22
C LEU A 129 2.54 1.32 1.97
N THR A 130 3.69 1.41 1.30
CA THR A 130 4.10 0.52 0.23
C THR A 130 5.34 -0.26 0.66
N LEU A 131 5.33 -1.57 0.52
CA LEU A 131 6.45 -2.45 0.87
C LEU A 131 6.97 -3.15 -0.39
N SER A 132 8.20 -2.83 -0.78
CA SER A 132 8.88 -3.45 -1.92
C SER A 132 9.93 -4.42 -1.43
N ALA A 133 9.72 -5.72 -1.65
CA ALA A 133 10.58 -6.74 -1.05
C ALA A 133 10.72 -7.99 -1.91
N LYS A 134 11.90 -8.63 -1.84
CA LYS A 134 12.08 -9.98 -2.40
C LYS A 134 11.11 -10.94 -1.71
N ILE A 135 10.56 -11.91 -2.44
CA ILE A 135 9.56 -12.86 -1.91
C ILE A 135 10.06 -13.60 -0.66
N GLY A 136 11.35 -13.93 -0.60
CA GLY A 136 11.96 -14.51 0.59
C GLY A 136 11.82 -13.62 1.84
N SER A 137 11.99 -12.31 1.69
CA SER A 137 11.83 -11.33 2.77
C SER A 137 10.36 -11.10 3.15
N LEU A 138 9.42 -11.34 2.21
CA LEU A 138 7.99 -11.24 2.49
C LEU A 138 7.50 -12.34 3.45
N ARG A 139 8.29 -13.40 3.72
CA ARG A 139 7.94 -14.41 4.72
C ARG A 139 7.70 -13.83 6.11
N ALA A 140 8.38 -12.73 6.45
CA ALA A 140 8.18 -12.00 7.70
C ALA A 140 6.73 -11.54 7.92
N LEU A 141 5.97 -11.29 6.84
CA LEU A 141 4.53 -10.93 6.93
C LEU A 141 3.69 -12.04 7.56
N ASN A 142 4.09 -13.30 7.39
CA ASN A 142 3.42 -14.44 7.99
C ASN A 142 4.09 -14.81 9.32
N GLU A 143 5.42 -14.90 9.33
CA GLU A 143 6.18 -15.50 10.44
C GLU A 143 6.37 -14.55 11.63
N SER A 144 6.44 -13.24 11.39
CA SER A 144 6.92 -12.26 12.39
C SER A 144 5.92 -11.15 12.68
N TRP A 145 5.05 -10.82 11.74
CA TRP A 145 4.05 -9.76 11.92
C TRP A 145 2.97 -10.09 12.96
N GLN A 146 2.79 -11.36 13.33
CA GLN A 146 1.82 -11.78 14.34
C GLN A 146 0.43 -11.19 14.08
N ASN A 147 -0.04 -11.26 12.83
CA ASN A 147 -1.35 -10.75 12.39
C ASN A 147 -1.51 -9.22 12.42
N LEU A 148 -0.45 -8.45 12.72
CA LEU A 148 -0.47 -6.99 12.74
C LEU A 148 0.59 -6.43 11.78
N PRO A 149 0.35 -5.29 11.11
CA PRO A 149 1.35 -4.70 10.23
C PRO A 149 2.63 -4.39 11.01
N PHE A 150 3.74 -5.02 10.63
CA PHE A 150 5.03 -4.98 11.32
C PHE A 150 4.97 -5.35 12.81
N GLY A 151 3.98 -6.14 13.25
CA GLY A 151 3.78 -6.47 14.66
C GLY A 151 3.37 -5.28 15.54
N HIS A 152 2.95 -4.15 14.96
CA HIS A 152 2.72 -2.91 15.69
C HIS A 152 1.20 -2.61 15.90
N PRO A 153 0.68 -2.64 17.14
CA PRO A 153 -0.77 -2.51 17.38
C PRO A 153 -1.32 -1.10 17.12
N SER A 154 -0.50 -0.06 17.20
CA SER A 154 -0.92 1.32 16.92
C SER A 154 -0.96 1.65 15.43
N LEU A 155 -0.44 0.79 14.57
CA LEU A 155 -0.42 1.01 13.13
C LEU A 155 -1.74 0.52 12.55
N ARG A 156 -2.52 1.43 11.96
CA ARG A 156 -3.84 1.16 11.38
C ARG A 156 -3.85 1.66 9.94
N LEU A 157 -3.56 0.75 9.02
CA LEU A 157 -3.42 1.07 7.61
C LEU A 157 -4.80 1.11 6.95
N GLN A 158 -5.07 2.20 6.23
CA GLN A 158 -6.13 2.21 5.24
C GLN A 158 -5.68 1.42 4.01
N LYS A 159 -4.42 1.57 3.59
CA LYS A 159 -3.87 0.85 2.44
C LYS A 159 -2.45 0.36 2.69
N LEU A 160 -2.22 -0.92 2.43
CA LEU A 160 -0.91 -1.54 2.33
C LEU A 160 -0.67 -2.02 0.89
N THR A 161 0.27 -1.41 0.19
CA THR A 161 0.68 -1.87 -1.14
C THR A 161 1.87 -2.80 -1.02
N LEU A 162 1.78 -4.02 -1.54
CA LEU A 162 2.86 -5.01 -1.59
C LEU A 162 3.40 -5.11 -3.01
N ILE A 163 4.70 -4.87 -3.19
CA ILE A 163 5.40 -5.00 -4.46
C ILE A 163 6.40 -6.16 -4.33
N PRO A 164 6.00 -7.41 -4.67
CA PRO A 164 6.90 -8.55 -4.65
C PRO A 164 7.96 -8.40 -5.75
N LEU A 165 9.22 -8.30 -5.33
CA LEU A 165 10.37 -8.23 -6.21
C LEU A 165 10.89 -9.63 -6.54
N ARG A 166 11.25 -9.82 -7.80
CA ARG A 166 11.83 -11.08 -8.27
C ARG A 166 13.28 -11.25 -7.76
N PRO A 167 13.71 -12.46 -7.38
CA PRO A 167 15.12 -12.74 -7.15
C PRO A 167 15.93 -12.71 -8.45
N ASP A 168 17.23 -12.40 -8.35
CA ASP A 168 18.12 -12.13 -9.49
C ASP A 168 18.32 -13.32 -10.46
N ALA A 169 17.94 -14.54 -10.05
CA ALA A 169 18.05 -15.79 -10.82
C ALA A 169 17.09 -15.89 -12.03
N ALA A 170 16.18 -14.93 -12.17
CA ALA A 170 15.20 -14.75 -13.25
C ALA A 170 15.78 -14.77 -14.68
N LYS A 171 17.04 -14.37 -14.83
CA LYS A 171 17.73 -14.25 -16.14
C LYS A 171 18.35 -15.57 -16.62
N SER A 172 18.16 -16.66 -15.87
CA SER A 172 18.68 -17.98 -16.23
C SER A 172 17.70 -18.77 -17.10
N VAL A 173 18.20 -19.83 -17.74
CA VAL A 173 17.41 -20.82 -18.50
C VAL A 173 16.30 -21.44 -17.65
N TRP A 174 16.42 -21.38 -16.32
CA TRP A 174 15.46 -21.89 -15.35
C TRP A 174 14.46 -20.85 -14.84
N GLY A 175 14.45 -19.65 -15.45
CA GLY A 175 13.62 -18.52 -15.01
C GLY A 175 12.14 -18.84 -14.90
N GLU A 176 11.60 -19.70 -15.79
CA GLU A 176 10.18 -20.11 -15.76
C GLU A 176 9.85 -21.03 -14.58
N ILE A 177 10.73 -21.99 -14.28
CA ILE A 177 10.56 -22.89 -13.12
C ILE A 177 10.69 -22.08 -11.83
N ALA A 178 11.65 -21.16 -11.79
CA ALA A 178 11.82 -20.24 -10.67
C ALA A 178 10.55 -19.39 -10.47
N ASP A 179 9.96 -18.85 -11.54
CA ASP A 179 8.72 -18.06 -11.46
C ASP A 179 7.55 -18.83 -10.90
N LEU A 180 7.37 -20.07 -11.36
CA LEU A 180 6.29 -20.92 -10.87
C LEU A 180 6.45 -21.25 -9.38
N SER A 181 7.68 -21.57 -8.96
CA SER A 181 8.02 -21.83 -7.55
C SER A 181 7.81 -20.60 -6.68
N GLN A 182 8.23 -19.43 -7.16
CA GLN A 182 8.06 -18.15 -6.48
C GLN A 182 6.59 -17.73 -6.42
N ALA A 183 5.81 -17.97 -7.47
CA ALA A 183 4.38 -17.69 -7.50
C ALA A 183 3.62 -18.49 -6.45
N HIS A 184 3.91 -19.79 -6.34
CA HIS A 184 3.33 -20.63 -5.29
C HIS A 184 3.72 -20.16 -3.89
N THR A 185 5.00 -19.81 -3.70
CA THR A 185 5.51 -19.29 -2.42
C THR A 185 4.84 -17.98 -2.04
N LEU A 186 4.67 -17.06 -2.99
CA LEU A 186 4.00 -15.78 -2.78
C LEU A 186 2.54 -15.98 -2.40
N ALA A 187 1.80 -16.81 -3.16
CA ALA A 187 0.40 -17.11 -2.84
C ALA A 187 0.22 -17.75 -1.46
N TYR A 188 1.17 -18.59 -1.04
CA TYR A 188 1.20 -19.15 0.31
C TYR A 188 1.41 -18.08 1.38
N ILE A 189 2.45 -17.24 1.24
CA ILE A 189 2.74 -16.15 2.18
C ILE A 189 1.53 -15.22 2.31
N LEU A 190 1.00 -14.74 1.19
CA LEU A 190 -0.15 -13.84 1.18
C LEU A 190 -1.38 -14.49 1.82
N GLY A 191 -1.65 -15.76 1.52
CA GLY A 191 -2.77 -16.46 2.11
C GLY A 191 -2.67 -16.56 3.63
N GLU A 192 -1.54 -17.05 4.15
CA GLU A 192 -1.36 -17.20 5.60
C GLU A 192 -1.41 -15.84 6.30
N THR A 193 -0.81 -14.80 5.71
CA THR A 193 -0.89 -13.43 6.22
C THR A 193 -2.33 -12.92 6.24
N PHE A 194 -3.05 -12.97 5.11
CA PHE A 194 -4.39 -12.37 4.98
C PHE A 194 -5.45 -13.10 5.81
N ARG A 195 -5.24 -14.37 6.15
CA ARG A 195 -6.13 -15.11 7.05
C ARG A 195 -6.29 -14.42 8.42
N GLY A 196 -5.20 -13.86 8.93
CA GLY A 196 -5.15 -13.27 10.27
C GLY A 196 -4.94 -11.77 10.29
N LEU A 197 -4.62 -11.13 9.16
CA LEU A 197 -4.22 -9.72 9.14
C LEU A 197 -5.31 -8.80 9.71
N HIS A 198 -4.94 -8.03 10.72
CA HIS A 198 -5.77 -7.02 11.37
C HIS A 198 -5.18 -5.63 11.18
N ASN A 199 -5.98 -4.60 11.48
CA ASN A 199 -5.59 -3.19 11.38
C ASN A 199 -5.14 -2.75 9.98
N VAL A 200 -5.58 -3.45 8.94
CA VAL A 200 -5.40 -3.07 7.53
C VAL A 200 -6.77 -3.14 6.87
N GLN A 201 -7.19 -2.09 6.15
CA GLN A 201 -8.48 -2.08 5.43
C GLN A 201 -8.34 -2.61 4.00
N GLU A 202 -7.31 -2.17 3.28
CA GLU A 202 -7.04 -2.57 1.90
C GLU A 202 -5.59 -3.06 1.78
N VAL A 203 -5.39 -4.20 1.15
CA VAL A 203 -4.08 -4.64 0.64
C VAL A 203 -4.13 -4.66 -0.88
N GLU A 204 -3.23 -3.91 -1.50
CA GLU A 204 -3.04 -3.91 -2.95
C GLU A 204 -1.75 -4.65 -3.26
N VAL A 205 -1.81 -5.69 -4.08
CA VAL A 205 -0.60 -6.43 -4.50
C VAL A 205 -0.32 -6.09 -5.95
N LEU A 206 0.86 -5.53 -6.20
CA LEU A 206 1.21 -4.88 -7.46
C LEU A 206 2.40 -5.57 -8.13
N ASN A 207 2.18 -6.04 -9.35
CA ASN A 207 3.17 -6.66 -10.21
C ASN A 207 3.66 -5.64 -11.25
N ARG A 208 4.93 -5.22 -11.11
CA ARG A 208 5.64 -4.34 -12.06
C ARG A 208 6.44 -5.19 -13.05
N ASP A 209 5.76 -5.99 -13.86
CA ASP A 209 6.37 -6.91 -14.83
C ASP A 209 7.35 -7.96 -14.26
N TYR A 210 7.34 -8.17 -12.94
CA TYR A 210 8.17 -9.20 -12.30
C TYR A 210 7.66 -10.60 -12.60
N PHE A 211 6.35 -10.76 -12.72
CA PHE A 211 5.70 -11.99 -13.15
C PHE A 211 5.06 -11.79 -14.52
N ARG A 212 5.23 -12.80 -15.39
CA ARG A 212 4.44 -12.88 -16.64
C ARG A 212 2.96 -12.99 -16.30
N THR A 213 2.09 -12.45 -17.16
CA THR A 213 0.63 -12.39 -16.96
C THR A 213 0.03 -13.72 -16.51
N GLY A 214 0.30 -14.83 -17.20
CA GLY A 214 -0.25 -16.13 -16.82
C GLY A 214 0.24 -16.67 -15.46
N VAL A 215 1.47 -16.31 -15.04
CA VAL A 215 1.98 -16.66 -13.71
C VAL A 215 1.34 -15.78 -12.64
N TRP A 216 1.12 -14.49 -12.95
CA TRP A 216 0.46 -13.57 -12.06
C TRP A 216 -1.00 -13.94 -11.80
N GLU A 217 -1.73 -14.32 -12.84
CA GLU A 217 -3.07 -14.91 -12.73
C GLU A 217 -3.06 -16.17 -11.86
N LEU A 218 -2.03 -17.01 -11.98
CA LEU A 218 -1.88 -18.19 -11.13
C LEU A 218 -1.65 -17.82 -9.66
N VAL A 219 -0.87 -16.77 -9.36
CA VAL A 219 -0.70 -16.26 -7.98
C VAL A 219 -2.07 -15.89 -7.41
N TYR A 220 -2.80 -15.03 -8.12
CA TYR A 220 -4.11 -14.55 -7.70
C TYR A 220 -5.09 -15.71 -7.49
N ARG A 221 -5.20 -16.60 -8.46
CA ARG A 221 -6.09 -17.77 -8.40
C ARG A 221 -5.75 -18.67 -7.22
N THR A 222 -4.47 -19.00 -7.04
CA THR A 222 -4.01 -19.85 -5.92
C THR A 222 -4.31 -19.20 -4.57
N LEU A 223 -4.14 -17.88 -4.46
CA LEU A 223 -4.49 -17.13 -3.26
C LEU A 223 -5.99 -17.22 -2.95
N CYS A 224 -6.88 -16.96 -3.93
CA CYS A 224 -8.32 -17.05 -3.74
C CYS A 224 -8.77 -18.45 -3.29
N TYR A 225 -8.26 -19.52 -3.92
CA TYR A 225 -8.57 -20.89 -3.51
C TYR A 225 -8.10 -21.22 -2.10
N ARG A 226 -6.89 -20.79 -1.73
CA ARG A 226 -6.35 -21.01 -0.38
C ARG A 226 -7.21 -20.32 0.66
N MET A 227 -7.56 -19.06 0.42
CA MET A 227 -8.44 -18.30 1.30
C MET A 227 -9.82 -18.93 1.40
N PHE A 228 -10.38 -19.43 0.29
CA PHE A 228 -11.66 -20.14 0.30
C PHE A 228 -11.61 -21.40 1.17
N ARG A 229 -10.60 -22.25 0.99
CA ARG A 229 -10.42 -23.49 1.79
C ARG A 229 -10.28 -23.23 3.29
N TRP A 230 -9.67 -22.11 3.68
CA TRP A 230 -9.58 -21.72 5.08
C TRP A 230 -10.83 -21.05 5.65
N GLY A 231 -11.86 -20.84 4.82
CA GLY A 231 -13.07 -20.16 5.22
C GLY A 231 -12.91 -18.65 5.26
N GLY A 232 -12.22 -18.06 4.29
CA GLY A 232 -11.99 -16.62 4.17
C GLY A 232 -13.27 -15.76 4.19
N SER A 233 -14.42 -16.34 3.84
CA SER A 233 -15.74 -15.76 4.05
C SER A 233 -16.00 -15.38 5.51
N LYS A 234 -15.55 -16.21 6.46
CA LYS A 234 -15.65 -15.94 7.91
C LYS A 234 -14.67 -14.88 8.39
N CYS A 235 -13.59 -14.65 7.64
CA CYS A 235 -12.62 -13.60 7.89
C CYS A 235 -13.06 -12.25 7.29
N GLY A 236 -14.20 -12.19 6.58
CA GLY A 236 -14.69 -10.98 5.93
C GLY A 236 -13.80 -10.51 4.77
N VAL A 237 -12.99 -11.41 4.19
CA VAL A 237 -12.06 -11.06 3.11
C VAL A 237 -12.80 -10.94 1.79
N ARG A 238 -12.52 -9.87 1.04
CA ARG A 238 -13.11 -9.63 -0.29
C ARG A 238 -12.01 -9.34 -1.31
N PHE A 239 -12.24 -9.74 -2.56
CA PHE A 239 -11.25 -9.65 -3.63
C PHE A 239 -11.72 -8.77 -4.79
N GLU A 240 -10.80 -8.01 -5.35
CA GLU A 240 -10.93 -7.38 -6.67
C GLU A 240 -9.84 -7.96 -7.57
N GLY A 241 -10.25 -8.47 -8.73
CA GLY A 241 -9.38 -9.21 -9.64
C GLY A 241 -8.24 -8.38 -10.23
N PRO A 242 -7.31 -9.04 -10.95
CA PRO A 242 -6.23 -8.35 -11.63
C PRO A 242 -6.77 -7.29 -12.61
N VAL A 243 -6.39 -6.03 -12.40
CA VAL A 243 -6.64 -4.92 -13.34
C VAL A 243 -5.30 -4.49 -13.92
N GLU A 244 -5.25 -4.37 -15.24
CA GLU A 244 -4.11 -3.77 -15.94
C GLU A 244 -4.25 -2.26 -15.89
N GLU A 245 -3.23 -1.58 -15.34
CA GLU A 245 -3.13 -0.13 -15.44
C GLU A 245 -2.14 0.21 -16.56
N VAL A 246 -2.65 0.86 -17.60
CA VAL A 246 -1.82 1.48 -18.63
C VAL A 246 -1.31 2.80 -18.04
N ASN A 247 -0.07 2.83 -17.58
CA ASN A 247 0.59 4.08 -17.21
C ASN A 247 0.89 4.86 -18.51
N GLU A 248 0.03 5.82 -18.83
CA GLU A 248 0.34 6.86 -19.80
C GLU A 248 1.10 7.99 -19.08
N ILE A 249 2.25 8.40 -19.65
CA ILE A 249 3.20 9.46 -19.21
C ILE A 249 4.30 8.95 -18.25
N GLY A 250 5.62 9.04 -18.52
CA GLY A 250 6.37 9.63 -19.63
C GLY A 250 7.89 9.44 -19.38
N GLY A 251 8.66 9.27 -20.46
CA GLY A 251 10.11 9.09 -20.44
C GLY A 251 10.56 7.91 -21.30
N VAL A 252 11.32 8.20 -22.36
CA VAL A 252 11.83 7.24 -23.35
C VAL A 252 12.50 6.03 -22.67
N GLY A 253 11.91 4.84 -22.77
CA GLY A 253 12.62 3.61 -22.39
C GLY A 253 11.77 2.36 -22.18
N GLU A 254 10.87 2.35 -21.21
CA GLU A 254 10.24 1.10 -20.76
C GLU A 254 8.73 1.29 -20.54
N ARG A 255 7.91 0.80 -21.48
CA ARG A 255 6.47 0.56 -21.22
C ARG A 255 6.38 -0.65 -20.29
N GLY A 256 6.38 -0.43 -18.99
CA GLY A 256 6.08 -1.47 -18.02
C GLY A 256 4.57 -1.66 -17.86
N GLN A 257 4.06 -2.89 -18.00
CA GLN A 257 2.67 -3.22 -17.77
C GLN A 257 2.48 -3.48 -16.27
N THR A 258 1.86 -2.53 -15.57
CA THR A 258 1.58 -2.73 -14.14
C THR A 258 0.24 -3.41 -13.97
N THR A 259 0.25 -4.59 -13.35
CA THR A 259 -0.97 -5.35 -13.02
C THR A 259 -1.12 -5.41 -11.51
N ARG A 260 -2.36 -5.26 -11.01
CA ARG A 260 -2.61 -5.30 -9.56
C ARG A 260 -3.91 -6.00 -9.23
N PHE A 261 -3.99 -6.60 -8.06
CA PHE A 261 -5.24 -7.06 -7.47
C PHE A 261 -5.37 -6.48 -6.06
N ARG A 262 -6.60 -6.40 -5.55
CA ARG A 262 -6.86 -5.86 -4.21
C ARG A 262 -7.59 -6.85 -3.33
N VAL A 263 -7.31 -6.76 -2.04
CA VAL A 263 -7.92 -7.52 -0.98
C VAL A 263 -8.41 -6.56 0.07
N PHE A 264 -9.69 -6.65 0.43
CA PHE A 264 -10.30 -5.80 1.43
C PHE A 264 -10.65 -6.60 2.68
N PHE A 265 -10.55 -5.91 3.83
CA PHE A 265 -10.77 -6.47 5.16
C PHE A 265 -11.73 -5.57 5.95
N GLY A 266 -12.58 -6.19 6.77
CA GLY A 266 -13.42 -5.48 7.73
C GLY A 266 -14.90 -5.86 7.65
N GLU A 267 -15.57 -5.82 8.80
CA GLU A 267 -17.01 -6.03 8.88
C GLU A 267 -17.75 -4.85 8.23
N GLY A 268 -18.52 -5.13 7.18
CA GLY A 268 -19.30 -4.12 6.45
C GLY A 268 -18.63 -3.53 5.20
N GLU A 269 -17.44 -4.01 4.82
CA GLU A 269 -16.86 -3.67 3.53
C GLU A 269 -17.69 -4.26 2.39
N THR A 270 -18.03 -3.42 1.40
CA THR A 270 -18.86 -3.78 0.25
C THR A 270 -18.06 -3.82 -1.04
N ARG A 271 -16.84 -3.28 -1.04
CA ARG A 271 -15.91 -3.32 -2.18
C ARG A 271 -15.38 -4.74 -2.38
N GLY A 272 -15.20 -5.12 -3.64
CA GLY A 272 -14.76 -6.46 -4.03
C GLY A 272 -15.84 -7.54 -3.89
N LYS A 273 -15.50 -8.74 -4.37
CA LYS A 273 -16.33 -9.95 -4.33
C LYS A 273 -15.99 -10.80 -3.12
N GLU A 274 -16.98 -11.46 -2.55
CA GLU A 274 -16.74 -12.41 -1.45
C GLU A 274 -15.86 -13.57 -1.95
N VAL A 275 -15.07 -14.19 -1.07
CA VAL A 275 -14.07 -15.21 -1.50
C VAL A 275 -14.72 -16.37 -2.27
N GLY A 276 -15.89 -16.85 -1.84
CA GLY A 276 -16.63 -17.90 -2.53
C GLY A 276 -17.10 -17.46 -3.92
N GLU A 277 -17.71 -16.27 -4.02
CA GLU A 277 -18.12 -15.68 -5.31
C GLU A 277 -16.95 -15.54 -6.29
N GLU A 278 -15.80 -15.08 -5.79
CA GLU A 278 -14.61 -14.89 -6.61
C GLU A 278 -14.02 -16.22 -7.10
N VAL A 279 -14.02 -17.25 -6.26
CA VAL A 279 -13.62 -18.61 -6.68
C VAL A 279 -14.56 -19.16 -7.77
N CYS A 280 -15.88 -18.96 -7.63
CA CYS A 280 -16.83 -19.37 -8.67
C CYS A 280 -16.61 -18.64 -9.99
N ARG A 281 -16.33 -17.34 -9.94
CA ARG A 281 -15.95 -16.54 -11.12
C ARG A 281 -14.70 -17.12 -11.77
N LEU A 282 -13.66 -17.43 -11.00
CA LEU A 282 -12.41 -18.01 -11.49
C LEU A 282 -12.58 -19.43 -12.08
N LEU A 283 -13.60 -20.17 -11.63
CA LEU A 283 -13.98 -21.48 -12.17
C LEU A 283 -14.87 -21.40 -13.42
N GLY A 284 -15.35 -20.21 -13.79
CA GLY A 284 -16.37 -20.06 -14.84
C GLY A 284 -17.73 -20.62 -14.45
N LYS A 285 -18.02 -20.73 -13.15
CA LYS A 285 -19.24 -21.31 -12.57
C LYS A 285 -20.04 -20.27 -11.77
N GLU A 286 -20.24 -19.09 -12.33
CA GLU A 286 -21.04 -18.05 -11.67
C GLU A 286 -22.44 -18.61 -11.32
N GLY A 287 -22.81 -18.53 -10.03
CA GLY A 287 -24.11 -18.99 -9.52
C GLY A 287 -24.19 -20.43 -9.00
N THR A 288 -23.09 -21.20 -8.98
CA THR A 288 -23.05 -22.55 -8.36
C THR A 288 -22.21 -22.51 -7.07
N ASP A 289 -22.59 -23.24 -6.01
CA ASP A 289 -21.78 -23.30 -4.78
C ASP A 289 -20.42 -23.95 -5.09
N PRO A 290 -19.29 -23.29 -4.76
CA PRO A 290 -17.96 -23.83 -5.02
C PRO A 290 -17.70 -25.14 -4.26
N ARG A 291 -18.41 -25.41 -3.15
CA ARG A 291 -18.32 -26.69 -2.41
C ARG A 291 -18.98 -27.85 -3.13
N GLU A 292 -20.06 -27.59 -3.87
CA GLU A 292 -20.67 -28.60 -4.76
C GLU A 292 -19.73 -28.94 -5.93
N THR A 293 -18.92 -27.96 -6.36
CA THR A 293 -17.88 -28.17 -7.38
C THR A 293 -16.65 -28.92 -6.82
N GLU A 294 -16.24 -28.66 -5.59
CA GLU A 294 -15.12 -29.37 -4.94
C GLU A 294 -15.47 -30.85 -4.72
N LEU A 295 -16.72 -31.17 -4.37
CA LEU A 295 -17.24 -32.54 -4.31
C LEU A 295 -17.22 -33.24 -5.69
N ALA A 296 -17.46 -32.51 -6.78
CA ALA A 296 -17.39 -33.09 -8.13
C ALA A 296 -15.94 -33.35 -8.60
N LEU A 297 -15.00 -32.48 -8.21
CA LEU A 297 -13.57 -32.62 -8.51
C LEU A 297 -12.89 -33.72 -7.68
N ASP A 298 -13.21 -33.86 -6.40
CA ASP A 298 -12.70 -34.95 -5.55
C ASP A 298 -13.37 -36.30 -5.85
N ALA A 299 -14.58 -36.30 -6.43
CA ALA A 299 -15.25 -37.53 -6.89
C ALA A 299 -14.72 -38.08 -8.22
N GLY A 300 -13.72 -37.43 -8.85
CA GLY A 300 -13.11 -37.92 -10.09
C GLY A 300 -14.07 -37.96 -11.29
N VAL A 301 -15.16 -37.19 -11.25
CA VAL A 301 -16.08 -37.07 -12.38
C VAL A 301 -15.73 -35.77 -13.11
N GLY A 302 -14.73 -35.86 -13.98
CA GLY A 302 -14.51 -34.85 -15.02
C GLY A 302 -15.64 -34.89 -16.05
N PRO A 303 -15.79 -33.83 -16.88
CA PRO A 303 -16.61 -33.91 -18.08
C PRO A 303 -16.12 -35.01 -19.03
#